data_AF-A0A6I2SYH3-F1
#
_entry.id   AF-A0A6I2SYH3-F1
#
_cell.length_a   1.000
_cell.length_b   1.000
_cell.length_c   1.000
_cell.angle_alpha   90.00
_cell.angle_beta   90.00
_cell.angle_gamma   90.00
#
_symmetry.space_group_name_H-M   'P 1'
#
loop_
_entity.id
_entity.type
_entity.pdbx_description
1 polymer ?
#
loop_
_entity_poly.entity_id
_entity_poly.type
_entity_poly.pdbx_seq_one_letter_code
_entity_poly.pdbx_strand_id
1 'polypeptide(L)'
;MKDDRLVYSAEQQINDEHYCISVYCRSDGRHYAKTFLSETDIIINDGSSLEEVLRIHRDLLPLAVTSRRSREILRSPRQELQEA
;
A
#
# COMPACT_ATOMS: atom_id res chain seq x y z
N MET A 1 -12.47 -15.73 0.70
CA MET A 1 -11.01 -15.63 0.51
C MET A 1 -10.32 -17.01 0.46
N LYS A 2 -11.01 -18.10 0.06
CA LYS A 2 -10.40 -19.45 0.07
C LYS A 2 -9.71 -19.85 -1.24
N ASP A 3 -9.85 -19.05 -2.32
CA ASP A 3 -9.36 -19.39 -3.66
C ASP A 3 -8.49 -18.30 -4.31
N ASP A 4 -7.98 -17.36 -3.51
CA ASP A 4 -7.11 -16.31 -4.03
C ASP A 4 -5.66 -16.83 -4.08
N ARG A 5 -5.08 -16.90 -5.27
CA ARG A 5 -3.71 -17.38 -5.47
C ARG A 5 -2.75 -16.22 -5.61
N LEU A 6 -1.67 -16.20 -4.82
CA LEU A 6 -0.58 -15.25 -5.03
C LEU A 6 0.07 -15.52 -6.39
N VAL A 7 0.06 -14.53 -7.28
CA VAL A 7 0.61 -14.65 -8.65
C VAL A 7 1.80 -13.74 -8.90
N TYR A 8 2.00 -12.73 -8.05
CA TYR A 8 3.14 -11.83 -8.13
C TYR A 8 3.47 -11.25 -6.75
N SER A 9 4.75 -11.06 -6.48
CA SER A 9 5.24 -10.32 -5.32
C SER A 9 6.48 -9.52 -5.72
N ALA A 10 6.57 -8.28 -5.25
CA ALA A 10 7.78 -7.48 -5.40
C ALA A 10 7.92 -6.46 -4.28
N GLU A 11 9.15 -6.08 -4.02
CA GLU A 11 9.50 -5.02 -3.10
C GLU A 11 9.64 -3.69 -3.84
N GLN A 12 9.13 -2.61 -3.26
CA GLN A 12 9.24 -1.27 -3.78
C GLN A 12 9.70 -0.33 -2.67
N GLN A 13 10.77 0.41 -2.93
CA GLN A 13 11.27 1.44 -2.02
C GLN A 13 10.54 2.76 -2.25
N ILE A 14 10.04 3.38 -1.17
CA ILE A 14 9.36 4.68 -1.17
C ILE A 14 9.79 5.44 0.07
N ASN A 15 10.37 6.63 -0.09
CA ASN A 15 10.82 7.50 1.01
C ASN A 15 11.70 6.75 2.04
N ASP A 16 12.66 5.94 1.56
CA ASP A 16 13.58 5.10 2.34
C ASP A 16 12.95 3.92 3.10
N GLU A 17 11.65 3.69 2.94
CA GLU A 17 10.95 2.52 3.45
C GLU A 17 10.68 1.51 2.33
N HIS A 18 10.73 0.23 2.68
CA HIS A 18 10.51 -0.88 1.75
C HIS A 18 9.12 -1.47 1.94
N TYR A 19 8.34 -1.54 0.86
CA TYR A 19 6.97 -2.02 0.86
C TYR A 19 6.84 -3.25 -0.03
N CYS A 20 6.20 -4.30 0.49
CA CYS A 20 5.93 -5.53 -0.26
C CYS A 20 4.56 -5.45 -0.95
N ILE A 21 4.59 -5.39 -2.27
CA ILE A 21 3.41 -5.49 -3.13
C ILE A 21 3.14 -6.96 -3.40
N SER A 22 1.99 -7.46 -2.96
CA SER A 22 1.50 -8.80 -3.27
C SER A 22 0.27 -8.72 -4.18
N VAL A 23 0.29 -9.42 -5.32
CA VAL A 23 -0.87 -9.51 -6.21
C VAL A 23 -1.44 -10.91 -6.22
N TYR A 24 -2.75 -10.99 -6.04
CA TYR A 24 -3.51 -12.22 -6.01
C TYR A 24 -4.44 -12.29 -7.21
N CYS A 25 -4.61 -13.49 -7.75
CA CYS A 25 -5.62 -13.82 -8.74
C CYS A 25 -6.76 -14.54 -8.05
N ARG A 26 -7.99 -14.07 -8.27
CA ARG A 26 -9.23 -14.63 -7.74
C ARG A 26 -9.74 -15.74 -8.65
N SER A 27 -10.67 -16.54 -8.15
CA SER A 27 -11.33 -17.61 -8.91
C SER A 27 -12.07 -17.14 -10.17
N ASP A 28 -12.48 -15.87 -10.23
CA ASP A 28 -13.14 -15.24 -11.38
C ASP A 28 -12.15 -14.68 -12.42
N GLY A 29 -10.84 -14.88 -12.22
CA GLY A 29 -9.78 -14.38 -13.09
C GLY A 29 -9.39 -12.92 -12.83
N ARG A 30 -10.12 -12.19 -11.97
CA ARG A 30 -9.75 -10.82 -11.59
C ARG A 30 -8.55 -10.83 -10.66
N HIS A 31 -7.84 -9.71 -10.63
CA HIS A 31 -6.64 -9.53 -9.81
C HIS A 31 -6.85 -8.45 -8.76
N TYR A 32 -6.16 -8.57 -7.64
CA TYR A 32 -6.01 -7.47 -6.70
C TYR A 32 -4.59 -7.39 -6.16
N ALA A 33 -4.04 -6.19 -6.10
CA ALA A 33 -2.79 -5.88 -5.44
C ALA A 33 -3.06 -5.44 -4.00
N LYS A 34 -2.17 -5.81 -3.09
CA LYS A 34 -2.25 -5.51 -1.67
C LYS A 34 -0.86 -5.18 -1.15
N THR A 35 -0.78 -4.06 -0.42
CA THR A 35 0.42 -3.63 0.32
C THR A 35 0.01 -3.18 1.70
N PHE A 36 0.67 -3.70 2.73
CA PHE A 36 0.54 -3.20 4.09
C PHE A 36 1.42 -1.96 4.25
N LEU A 37 0.84 -0.87 4.73
CA LEU A 37 1.55 0.37 5.05
C LEU A 37 1.94 0.42 6.53
N SER A 38 1.19 -0.29 7.38
CA SER A 38 1.45 -0.52 8.80
C SER A 38 0.67 -1.78 9.24
N GLU A 39 0.67 -2.10 10.54
CA GLU A 39 -0.17 -3.18 11.09
C GLU A 39 -1.67 -2.91 10.89
N THR A 40 -2.07 -1.65 10.77
CA THR A 40 -3.48 -1.23 10.70
C THR A 40 -3.88 -0.58 9.38
N ASP A 41 -2.93 -0.15 8.56
CA ASP A 41 -3.18 0.51 7.28
C ASP A 41 -2.77 -0.40 6.11
N ILE A 42 -3.66 -0.51 5.13
CA ILE A 42 -3.50 -1.34 3.95
C ILE A 42 -4.03 -0.58 2.73
N ILE A 43 -3.32 -0.68 1.61
CA ILE A 43 -3.84 -0.28 0.30
C ILE A 43 -4.14 -1.53 -0.52
N ILE A 44 -5.32 -1.54 -1.14
CA ILE A 44 -5.78 -2.58 -2.04
C ILE A 44 -6.27 -1.92 -3.31
N ASN A 45 -5.83 -2.43 -4.46
CA ASN A 45 -6.38 -2.05 -5.76
C ASN A 45 -6.79 -3.31 -6.50
N ASP A 46 -7.96 -3.29 -7.14
CA ASP A 46 -8.44 -4.36 -8.00
C ASP A 46 -8.24 -4.02 -9.48
N GLY A 47 -8.19 -5.05 -10.32
CA GLY A 47 -8.02 -4.93 -11.76
C GLY A 47 -8.53 -6.17 -12.49
N SER A 48 -8.76 -6.03 -13.78
CA SER A 48 -9.18 -7.14 -14.65
C SER A 48 -7.99 -8.02 -15.05
N SER A 49 -6.77 -7.50 -14.96
CA SER A 49 -5.54 -8.23 -15.25
C SER A 49 -4.41 -7.92 -14.25
N LEU A 50 -3.38 -8.76 -14.23
CA LEU A 50 -2.16 -8.54 -13.45
C LEU A 50 -1.46 -7.22 -13.84
N GLU A 51 -1.39 -6.92 -15.13
CA GLU A 51 -0.73 -5.70 -15.63
C GLU A 51 -1.49 -4.44 -15.19
N GLU A 52 -2.82 -4.44 -15.35
CA GLU A 52 -3.67 -3.31 -14.95
C GLU A 52 -3.53 -3.03 -13.46
N VAL A 53 -3.61 -4.07 -12.63
CA VAL A 53 -3.55 -3.88 -11.18
C VAL A 53 -2.17 -3.45 -10.71
N LEU A 54 -1.09 -3.96 -11.32
CA LEU A 54 0.26 -3.53 -11.01
C LEU A 54 0.48 -2.06 -11.38
N ARG A 55 0.01 -1.63 -12.55
CA ARG A 55 0.11 -0.24 -12.98
C ARG A 55 -0.61 0.68 -11.98
N ILE A 56 -1.89 0.43 -11.72
CA ILE A 56 -2.69 1.25 -10.80
C ILE A 56 -2.07 1.26 -9.40
N HIS A 57 -1.65 0.11 -8.88
CA HIS A 57 -1.12 0.01 -7.53
C HIS A 57 0.22 0.73 -7.39
N ARG A 58 1.12 0.62 -8.37
CA ARG A 58 2.41 1.34 -8.35
C ARG A 58 2.24 2.84 -8.47
N ASP A 59 1.25 3.30 -9.25
CA ASP A 59 0.94 4.73 -9.38
C ASP A 59 0.38 5.31 -8.05
N LEU A 60 -0.46 4.55 -7.35
CA LEU A 60 -1.15 5.01 -6.14
C LEU A 60 -0.40 4.75 -4.83
N LEU A 61 0.47 3.75 -4.76
CA LEU A 61 1.18 3.38 -3.54
C LEU A 61 2.00 4.55 -2.95
N PRO A 62 2.79 5.33 -3.73
CA PRO A 62 3.50 6.50 -3.20
C PRO A 62 2.58 7.56 -2.61
N LEU A 63 1.40 7.76 -3.21
CA LEU A 63 0.39 8.70 -2.71
C LEU A 63 -0.20 8.24 -1.37
N ALA A 64 -0.49 6.94 -1.25
CA ALA A 64 -1.01 6.35 -0.03
C ALA A 64 -0.01 6.43 1.13
N VAL A 65 1.27 6.12 0.86
CA VAL A 65 2.38 6.29 1.81
C VAL A 65 2.50 7.75 2.26
N THR A 66 2.51 8.69 1.31
CA THR A 66 2.65 10.12 1.62
C THR A 66 1.46 10.68 2.40
N SER A 67 0.24 10.24 2.05
CA SER A 67 -0.99 10.64 2.75
C SER A 67 -1.00 10.14 4.20
N ARG A 68 -0.61 8.88 4.42
CA ARG A 68 -0.47 8.30 5.77
C ARG A 68 0.49 9.12 6.62
N ARG A 69 1.70 9.40 6.11
CA ARG A 69 2.72 10.18 6.84
C ARG A 69 2.23 11.59 7.16
N SER A 70 1.57 12.25 6.22
CA SER A 70 0.97 13.58 6.44
C SER A 70 -0.07 13.54 7.57
N ARG A 71 -0.91 12.51 7.60
CA ARG A 71 -1.92 12.31 8.65
C ARG A 71 -1.28 12.07 10.02
N GLU A 72 -0.17 11.35 10.10
CA GLU A 72 0.58 11.11 11.35
C GLU A 72 1.21 12.39 11.91
N ILE A 73 1.79 13.22 11.03
CA ILE A 73 2.32 14.54 11.38
C ILE A 73 1.22 15.44 11.93
N LEU A 74 0.07 15.51 11.24
CA LEU A 74 -1.05 16.35 11.68
C LEU A 74 -1.68 15.88 13.00
N ARG A 75 -1.65 14.57 13.27
CA ARG A 75 -2.14 14.00 14.54
C ARG A 75 -1.15 14.18 15.70
N SER A 76 0.11 14.50 15.41
CA SER A 76 1.16 14.73 16.39
C SER A 76 1.59 16.20 16.35
N PRO A 77 0.77 17.15 16.83
CA PRO A 77 1.23 18.52 16.96
C PRO A 77 2.43 18.54 17.90
N ARG A 78 3.58 18.97 17.37
CA ARG A 78 4.86 19.20 18.05
C ARG A 78 4.66 19.57 19.53
N GLN A 79 5.12 18.71 20.44
CA GLN A 79 5.53 19.11 21.79
C GLN A 79 6.82 19.95 21.65
N GLU A 80 6.73 21.18 21.16
CA GLU A 80 7.83 22.15 21.20
C GLU A 80 7.33 23.43 21.88
N LEU A 81 6.90 23.30 23.14
CA LEU A 81 6.74 24.42 24.08
C LEU A 81 6.93 23.87 25.50
N GLN A 82 8.15 23.47 25.84
CA GLN A 82 8.58 23.33 27.24
C GLN A 82 10.11 23.29 27.30
N GLU A 83 10.72 24.46 27.21
CA GLU A 83 11.86 24.83 28.04
C GLU A 83 11.77 26.34 28.21
N ALA A 84 11.39 26.74 29.43
CA ALA A 84 11.30 28.10 29.94
C ALA A 84 12.48 28.34 30.87
#